data_AF-A0A3D5WBR0-F1
#
_entry.id   AF-A0A3D5WBR0-F1
#
_cell.length_a   1.000
_cell.length_b   1.000
_cell.length_c   1.000
_cell.angle_alpha   90.00
_cell.angle_beta   90.00
_cell.angle_gamma   90.00
#
_symmetry.space_group_name_H-M   'P 1'
#
loop_
_entity.id
_entity.type
_entity.pdbx_description
1 polymer ?
#
loop_
_entity_poly.entity_id
_entity_poly.type
_entity_poly.pdbx_seq_one_letter_code
_entity_poly.pdbx_strand_id
1 'polypeptide(L)'
;SAHGHLEYLEETGDPATGLPIGGTSDNLKAAVAGETHEYTDMYPGMAKTAREEGFGEIADWFETLGKAERSHANRFQKALDSLDD
;
A
#
# COMPACT_ATOMS: atom_id res chain seq x y z
N SER A 1 19.24 4.83 16.77
CA SER A 1 19.71 4.91 15.38
C SER A 1 18.82 4.02 14.53
N ALA A 2 18.24 4.55 13.46
CA ALA A 2 17.38 3.81 12.53
C ALA A 2 18.18 2.88 11.59
N HIS A 3 19.37 2.42 12.01
CA HIS A 3 20.29 1.62 11.19
C HIS A 3 20.10 0.11 11.41
N GLY A 4 19.73 -0.33 12.63
CA GLY A 4 19.54 -1.76 12.91
C GLY A 4 18.19 -2.33 12.47
N HIS A 5 17.17 -1.48 12.24
CA HIS A 5 15.86 -1.93 11.74
C HIS A 5 15.86 -2.21 10.24
N LEU A 6 16.77 -1.59 9.47
CA LEU A 6 16.88 -1.84 8.03
C LEU A 6 17.51 -3.22 7.74
N GLU A 7 18.57 -3.60 8.46
CA GLU A 7 19.22 -4.92 8.34
C GLU A 7 18.26 -6.07 8.68
N TYR A 8 17.40 -5.91 9.69
CA TYR A 8 16.41 -6.93 10.05
C TYR A 8 15.32 -7.13 8.98
N LEU A 9 14.96 -6.05 8.27
CA LEU A 9 13.99 -6.10 7.17
C LEU A 9 14.58 -6.64 5.86
N GLU A 10 15.89 -6.49 5.65
CA GLU A 10 16.60 -7.17 4.55
C GLU A 10 16.61 -8.70 4.73
N GLU A 11 16.70 -9.18 5.97
CA GLU A 11 16.74 -10.62 6.26
C GLU A 11 15.35 -11.29 6.27
N THR A 12 14.28 -10.54 6.55
CA THR A 12 12.92 -11.09 6.77
C THR A 12 11.91 -10.80 5.66
N GLY A 13 12.20 -9.87 4.73
CA GLY A 13 11.22 -9.40 3.74
C GLY A 13 10.12 -8.54 4.37
N ASP A 14 9.24 -7.98 3.54
CA ASP A 14 8.11 -7.19 4.03
C ASP A 14 7.10 -8.11 4.77
N PRO A 15 6.88 -7.93 6.09
CA PRO A 15 5.98 -8.79 6.86
C PRO A 15 4.49 -8.63 6.49
N ALA A 16 4.12 -7.60 5.72
CA ALA A 16 2.75 -7.39 5.24
C ALA A 16 2.48 -8.09 3.90
N THR A 17 3.50 -8.25 3.04
CA THR A 17 3.35 -8.79 1.68
C THR A 17 4.12 -10.08 1.41
N GLY A 18 5.10 -10.43 2.26
CA GLY A 18 5.99 -11.58 2.09
C GLY A 18 6.98 -11.43 0.92
N LEU A 19 7.09 -10.24 0.34
CA LEU A 19 7.99 -9.96 -0.78
C LEU A 19 9.37 -9.47 -0.28
N PRO A 20 10.46 -9.73 -1.04
CA PRO A 20 11.78 -9.25 -0.65
C PRO A 20 11.83 -7.73 -0.60
N ILE A 21 12.36 -7.15 0.49
CA ILE A 21 12.95 -5.81 0.39
C ILE A 21 14.26 -5.99 -0.36
N GLY A 22 14.26 -5.61 -1.63
CA GLY A 22 15.31 -5.98 -2.58
C GLY A 22 15.56 -4.90 -3.62
N GLY A 23 15.80 -5.32 -4.87
CA GLY A 23 15.99 -4.38 -5.98
C GLY A 23 14.78 -3.46 -6.15
N THR A 24 14.98 -2.30 -6.77
CA THR A 24 13.91 -1.30 -6.97
C THR A 24 12.64 -1.89 -7.60
N SER A 25 12.77 -2.87 -8.50
CA SER A 25 11.62 -3.61 -9.06
C SER A 25 10.80 -4.35 -7.99
N ASP A 26 11.44 -5.07 -7.08
CA ASP A 26 10.74 -5.88 -6.06
C ASP A 26 10.00 -4.99 -5.06
N ASN A 27 10.63 -3.87 -4.67
CA ASN A 27 10.00 -2.87 -3.82
C ASN A 27 8.79 -2.22 -4.51
N LEU A 28 8.86 -1.94 -5.81
CA LEU A 28 7.74 -1.39 -6.57
C LEU A 28 6.60 -2.41 -6.74
N LYS A 29 6.90 -3.70 -6.96
CA LYS A 29 5.89 -4.76 -7.00
C LYS A 29 5.18 -4.90 -5.66
N ALA A 30 5.92 -4.87 -4.55
CA ALA A 30 5.36 -4.90 -3.20
C ALA A 30 4.46 -3.69 -2.94
N ALA A 31 4.92 -2.48 -3.28
CA ALA A 31 4.13 -1.26 -3.16
C ALA A 31 2.84 -1.32 -4.00
N VAL A 32 2.90 -1.73 -5.27
CA VAL A 32 1.69 -1.87 -6.11
C VAL A 32 0.69 -2.84 -5.49
N ALA A 33 1.16 -3.99 -4.98
CA ALA A 33 0.29 -4.98 -4.35
C ALA A 33 -0.37 -4.45 -3.08
N GLY A 34 0.40 -3.83 -2.19
CA GLY A 34 -0.09 -3.23 -0.95
C GLY A 34 -1.14 -2.14 -1.22
N GLU A 35 -0.76 -1.13 -2.00
CA GLU A 35 -1.64 -0.03 -2.38
C GLU A 35 -2.93 -0.53 -3.06
N THR A 36 -2.83 -1.57 -3.89
CA THR A 36 -4.00 -2.20 -4.53
C THR A 36 -4.94 -2.84 -3.52
N HIS A 37 -4.42 -3.57 -2.55
CA HIS A 37 -5.24 -4.12 -1.48
C HIS A 37 -5.93 -3.00 -0.68
N GLU A 38 -5.21 -1.91 -0.40
CA GLU A 38 -5.75 -0.78 0.35
C GLU A 38 -6.93 -0.11 -0.36
N TYR A 39 -6.81 0.21 -1.66
CA TYR A 39 -7.89 0.91 -2.37
C TYR A 39 -9.03 0.01 -2.84
N THR A 40 -8.81 -1.31 -2.98
CA THR A 40 -9.85 -2.24 -3.48
C THR A 40 -10.66 -2.90 -2.37
N ASP A 41 -10.07 -3.10 -1.20
CA ASP A 41 -10.69 -3.87 -0.11
C ASP A 41 -10.66 -3.11 1.21
N MET A 42 -9.48 -2.78 1.73
CA MET A 42 -9.32 -2.26 3.09
C MET A 42 -10.11 -0.95 3.33
N TYR A 43 -9.84 0.10 2.55
CA TYR A 43 -10.52 1.39 2.75
C TYR A 43 -12.00 1.35 2.39
N PRO A 44 -12.45 0.68 1.31
CA PRO A 44 -13.87 0.45 1.07
C PRO A 44 -14.58 -0.27 2.24
N GLY A 45 -13.94 -1.28 2.82
CA GLY A 45 -14.45 -2.01 3.98
C GLY A 45 -14.55 -1.11 5.22
N MET A 46 -13.50 -0.34 5.51
CA MET A 46 -13.50 0.61 6.63
C MET A 46 -14.55 1.72 6.45
N ALA A 47 -14.70 2.27 5.24
CA ALA A 47 -15.71 3.27 4.93
C ALA A 47 -17.13 2.72 5.15
N LYS A 48 -17.39 1.49 4.70
CA LYS A 48 -18.67 0.80 4.92
C LYS A 48 -18.95 0.62 6.41
N THR A 49 -18.01 0.09 7.19
CA THR A 49 -18.17 -0.07 8.65
C THR A 49 -18.42 1.27 9.33
N ALA A 50 -17.68 2.32 8.98
CA ALA A 50 -17.88 3.66 9.53
C ALA A 50 -19.28 4.22 9.22
N ARG A 51 -19.82 3.99 8.02
CA ARG A 51 -21.22 4.35 7.69
C ARG A 51 -22.23 3.60 8.55
N GLU A 52 -22.03 2.29 8.72
CA GLU A 52 -22.93 1.43 9.51
C GLU A 52 -22.95 1.83 11.00
N GLU A 53 -21.83 2.31 11.53
CA GLU A 53 -21.71 2.82 12.90
C GLU A 53 -22.13 4.29 13.07
N GLY A 54 -22.51 4.97 11.98
CA GLY A 54 -22.99 6.35 12.00
C GLY A 54 -21.89 7.42 11.95
N PHE A 55 -20.64 7.04 11.67
CA PHE A 55 -19.50 7.94 11.54
C PHE A 55 -19.31 8.42 10.09
N GLY A 56 -20.23 9.26 9.61
CA GLY A 56 -20.27 9.73 8.22
C GLY A 56 -18.99 10.43 7.74
N GLU A 57 -18.43 11.36 8.53
CA GLU A 57 -17.19 12.07 8.18
C GLU A 57 -15.98 11.14 8.11
N ILE A 58 -15.92 10.12 8.98
CA ILE A 58 -14.85 9.11 8.98
C ILE A 58 -14.97 8.23 7.74
N ALA A 59 -16.18 7.87 7.32
CA ALA A 59 -16.39 7.14 6.07
C ALA A 59 -15.89 7.93 4.85
N ASP A 60 -16.24 9.22 4.74
CA ASP A 60 -15.79 10.09 3.65
C ASP A 60 -14.26 10.24 3.64
N TRP A 61 -13.64 10.25 4.83
CA TRP A 61 -12.19 10.23 4.98
C TRP A 61 -11.57 8.94 4.44
N PHE A 62 -12.09 7.76 4.80
CA PHE A 62 -11.61 6.48 4.26
C PHE A 62 -11.80 6.38 2.74
N GLU A 63 -12.91 6.88 2.19
CA GLU A 63 -13.10 6.95 0.74
C GLU A 63 -12.06 7.86 0.05
N THR A 64 -11.63 8.92 0.73
CA THR A 64 -10.58 9.82 0.24
C THR A 64 -9.21 9.14 0.26
N LEU A 65 -8.90 8.39 1.31
CA LEU A 65 -7.67 7.59 1.40
C LEU A 65 -7.63 6.52 0.30
N GLY A 66 -8.72 5.78 0.06
CA GLY A 66 -8.78 4.81 -1.04
C GLY A 66 -8.52 5.44 -2.42
N LYS A 67 -8.96 6.69 -2.66
CA LYS A 67 -8.63 7.41 -3.91
C LYS A 67 -7.14 7.78 -3.99
N ALA A 68 -6.50 8.10 -2.87
CA ALA A 68 -5.08 8.40 -2.80
C ALA A 68 -4.25 7.14 -3.12
N GLU A 69 -4.56 6.01 -2.50
CA GLU A 69 -3.81 4.76 -2.73
C GLU A 69 -3.99 4.23 -4.15
N ARG A 70 -5.15 4.44 -4.77
CA ARG A 70 -5.31 4.18 -6.21
C ARG A 70 -4.35 5.01 -7.05
N SER A 71 -4.11 6.27 -6.68
CA SER A 71 -3.14 7.13 -7.36
C SER A 71 -1.70 6.64 -7.13
N HIS A 72 -1.37 6.20 -5.91
CA HIS A 72 -0.06 5.61 -5.59
C HIS A 72 0.20 4.33 -6.39
N ALA A 73 -0.73 3.36 -6.36
CA ALA A 73 -0.64 2.13 -7.15
C ALA A 73 -0.38 2.40 -8.63
N ASN A 74 -1.12 3.34 -9.23
CA ASN A 74 -0.92 3.73 -10.63
C ASN A 74 0.45 4.35 -10.90
N ARG A 75 1.00 5.14 -9.96
CA ARG A 75 2.33 5.76 -10.10
C ARG A 75 3.44 4.73 -9.96
N PHE A 76 3.32 3.81 -9.01
CA PHE A 76 4.30 2.74 -8.81
C PHE A 76 4.29 1.74 -9.97
N GLN A 77 3.11 1.40 -10.50
CA GLN A 77 3.02 0.55 -11.69
C GLN A 77 3.74 1.19 -12.87
N LYS A 78 3.51 2.48 -13.14
CA LYS A 78 4.23 3.19 -14.21
C LYS A 78 5.74 3.21 -14.01
N ALA A 79 6.19 3.39 -12.77
CA ALA A 79 7.62 3.37 -12.45
C ALA A 79 8.22 1.98 -12.67
N LEU A 80 7.49 0.92 -12.33
CA LEU A 80 7.89 -0.47 -12.57
C LEU A 80 7.97 -0.76 -14.08
N ASP A 81 6.95 -0.37 -14.84
CA ASP A 81 6.91 -0.55 -16.29
C ASP A 81 8.09 0.15 -16.99
N SER A 82 8.56 1.28 -16.44
CA SER A 82 9.69 2.05 -17.00
C SER A 82 11.07 1.54 -16.55
N LEU A 83 11.14 0.60 -15.60
CA LEU A 83 12.39 0.00 -15.12
C LEU A 83 12.79 -1.24 -15.92
N ASP A 84 11.83 -1.86 -16.60
CA ASP A 84 12.03 -3.04 -17.44
C ASP A 84 12.36 -2.68 -18.92
N ASP A 85 12.42 -1.38 -19.25
CA ASP A 85 12.89 -0.78 -20.53
C ASP A 85 14.40 -0.48 -20.52
#